data_AF-A0A2M8DQR2-F1
#
_entry.id   AF-A0A2M8DQR2-F1
#
_cell.length_a   1.000
_cell.length_b   1.000
_cell.length_c   1.000
_cell.angle_alpha   90.00
_cell.angle_beta   90.00
_cell.angle_gamma   90.00
#
_symmetry.space_group_name_H-M   'P 1'
#
loop_
_entity.id
_entity.type
_entity.pdbx_description
1 polymer ?
#
loop_
_entity_poly.entity_id
_entity_poly.type
_entity_poly.pdbx_seq_one_letter_code
_entity_poly.pdbx_strand_id
1 'polypeptide(L)' 'GNKLETKIYYRNTGYIGNLKSTKLSEYMATRPDFIFKKIVRNMLPDNRLRVARLKRLTFKK' A
#
# COMPACT_ATOMS: atom_id res chain seq x y z
N GLY A 1 -13.25 -10.86 -10.34
CA GLY A 1 -14.00 -10.16 -9.28
C GLY A 1 -13.53 -8.72 -9.15
N ASN A 2 -14.45 -7.77 -8.99
CA ASN A 2 -14.27 -6.31 -9.20
C ASN A 2 -13.45 -5.56 -8.13
N LYS A 3 -12.49 -6.24 -7.48
CA LYS A 3 -11.67 -5.69 -6.40
C LYS A 3 -10.82 -4.49 -6.83
N LEU A 4 -10.46 -4.39 -8.12
CA LEU A 4 -9.71 -3.25 -8.66
C LEU A 4 -10.48 -1.94 -8.51
N GLU A 5 -11.80 -1.99 -8.64
CA GLU A 5 -12.67 -0.80 -8.59
C GLU A 5 -13.25 -0.57 -7.20
N THR A 6 -13.58 -1.64 -6.48
CA THR A 6 -14.26 -1.56 -5.19
C THR A 6 -13.31 -1.35 -4.01
N LYS A 7 -12.03 -1.71 -4.14
CA LYS A 7 -11.08 -1.58 -3.04
C LYS A 7 -10.59 -0.14 -2.91
N ILE A 8 -10.96 0.51 -1.82
CA ILE A 8 -10.54 1.87 -1.49
C ILE A 8 -9.43 1.82 -0.43
N TYR A 9 -8.34 2.53 -0.67
CA TYR A 9 -7.27 2.75 0.30
C TYR A 9 -7.46 4.09 0.98
N TYR A 10 -7.64 4.06 2.30
CA TYR A 10 -7.70 5.25 3.14
C TYR A 10 -6.34 5.58 3.74
N ARG A 11 -6.05 6.87 3.87
CA ARG A 11 -4.95 7.41 4.69
C ARG A 11 -5.39 8.71 5.35
N ASN A 12 -4.84 9.01 6.51
CA ASN A 12 -5.04 10.27 7.22
C ASN A 12 -3.67 10.94 7.43
N THR A 13 -3.60 12.26 7.34
CA THR A 13 -2.36 13.03 7.56
C THR A 13 -2.13 13.43 9.02
N GLY A 14 -3.07 13.17 9.92
CA GLY A 14 -3.04 13.54 11.35
C GLY A 14 -3.83 14.80 11.68
N TYR A 15 -4.14 15.64 10.68
CA TYR A 15 -4.99 16.81 10.85
C TYR A 15 -6.48 16.43 10.83
N ILE A 16 -7.28 17.11 11.66
CA ILE A 16 -8.74 16.94 11.71
C ILE A 16 -9.33 17.19 10.32
N GLY A 17 -10.21 16.28 9.87
CA GLY A 17 -10.89 16.38 8.56
C GLY A 17 -10.08 15.91 7.35
N ASN A 18 -8.79 15.55 7.49
CA ASN A 18 -7.93 15.19 6.35
C ASN A 18 -7.90 13.67 6.04
N LEU A 19 -9.08 13.08 5.86
CA LEU A 19 -9.19 11.71 5.34
C LEU A 19 -9.04 11.71 3.81
N LYS A 20 -8.05 10.97 3.30
CA LYS A 20 -7.82 10.80 1.86
C LYS A 20 -8.15 9.37 1.46
N SER A 21 -9.05 9.22 0.50
CA SER A 21 -9.42 7.96 -0.14
C SER A 21 -8.86 7.92 -1.56
N THR A 22 -8.48 6.73 -2.01
CA THR A 22 -8.00 6.51 -3.39
C THR A 22 -8.33 5.07 -3.79
N LYS A 23 -8.79 4.86 -5.02
CA LYS A 23 -9.14 3.51 -5.49
C LYS A 23 -7.88 2.68 -5.76
N LEU A 24 -8.00 1.36 -5.68
CA LEU A 24 -6.91 0.45 -6.02
C LEU A 24 -6.49 0.59 -7.48
N SER A 25 -7.45 0.78 -8.40
CA SER A 25 -7.18 1.04 -9.82
C SER A 25 -6.27 2.25 -10.05
N GLU A 26 -6.58 3.38 -9.40
CA GLU A 26 -5.78 4.61 -9.47
C GLU A 26 -4.38 4.43 -8.89
N TYR A 27 -4.27 3.71 -7.77
CA TYR A 27 -2.98 3.39 -7.17
C TYR A 27 -2.13 2.46 -8.05
N MET A 28 -2.76 1.50 -8.74
CA MET A 28 -2.06 0.62 -9.67
C MET A 28 -1.52 1.38 -10.89
N ALA A 29 -2.27 2.37 -11.39
CA ALA A 29 -1.84 3.21 -12.51
C ALA A 29 -0.71 4.18 -12.11
N THR A 30 -0.80 4.79 -10.93
CA THR A 30 0.12 5.85 -10.50
C THR A 30 1.36 5.33 -9.76
N ARG A 31 1.19 4.34 -8.88
CA ARG A 31 2.22 3.86 -7.94
C ARG A 31 2.04 2.35 -7.63
N PRO A 32 2.22 1.46 -8.62
CA PRO A 32 2.05 0.03 -8.42
C PRO A 32 2.99 -0.54 -7.35
N ASP A 33 4.27 -0.13 -7.35
CA ASP A 33 5.29 -0.55 -6.38
C ASP A 33 4.87 -0.32 -4.92
N PHE A 34 4.20 0.80 -4.66
CA PHE A 34 3.76 1.18 -3.32
C PHE A 34 2.68 0.23 -2.82
N ILE A 35 1.72 -0.14 -3.67
CA ILE A 35 0.65 -1.08 -3.31
C ILE A 35 1.23 -2.45 -2.99
N PHE A 36 2.10 -2.99 -3.84
CA PHE A 36 2.70 -4.28 -3.59
C PHE A 36 3.56 -4.28 -2.33
N LYS A 37 4.35 -3.22 -2.09
CA LYS A 37 5.08 -3.05 -0.81
C LYS A 37 4.13 -3.01 0.39
N LYS A 38 2.99 -2.32 0.29
CA LYS A 38 1.99 -2.24 1.37
C LYS A 38 1.34 -3.60 1.65
N ILE A 39 1.03 -4.37 0.60
CA ILE A 39 0.47 -5.72 0.73
C ILE A 39 1.48 -6.64 1.43
N VAL A 40 2.71 -6.70 0.92
CA VAL A 40 3.76 -7.57 1.49
C VAL A 40 4.08 -7.16 2.93
N ARG A 41 4.13 -5.85 3.24
CA ARG A 41 4.32 -5.36 4.60
C ARG A 41 3.24 -5.87 5.56
N ASN A 42 1.99 -5.92 5.11
CA ASN A 42 0.87 -6.40 5.92
C ASN A 42 0.87 -7.93 6.09
N MET A 43 1.55 -8.67 5.21
CA MET A 43 1.75 -10.12 5.33
C MET A 43 2.92 -10.49 6.26
N LEU A 44 3.79 -9.52 6.59
CA LEU A 44 4.94 -9.74 7.46
C LEU A 44 4.59 -9.45 8.93
N PRO A 45 5.15 -10.21 9.88
CA PRO A 45 4.95 -9.96 11.30
C PRO A 45 5.48 -8.58 11.70
N ASP A 46 4.79 -7.90 12.63
CA ASP A 46 5.23 -6.60 13.12
C ASP A 46 6.40 -6.74 14.09
N ASN A 47 7.62 -6.72 13.54
CA ASN A 47 8.84 -6.77 14.32
C ASN A 47 9.94 -5.91 13.70
N ARG A 48 11.08 -5.79 14.41
CA ARG A 48 12.24 -5.00 13.98
C ARG A 48 12.82 -5.48 12.63
N LEU A 49 12.72 -6.78 12.34
CA LEU A 49 13.21 -7.39 11.09
C LEU A 49 12.31 -7.10 9.89
N ARG A 50 11.05 -6.68 10.09
CA ARG A 50 10.08 -6.42 9.01
C ARG A 50 10.63 -5.43 7.99
N VAL A 51 11.26 -4.35 8.45
CA VAL A 51 11.82 -3.31 7.56
C VAL A 51 12.97 -3.87 6.72
N ALA A 52 13.87 -4.64 7.33
CA ALA A 52 14.99 -5.26 6.62
C ALA A 52 14.52 -6.29 5.59
N ARG A 53 13.51 -7.11 5.93
CA ARG A 53 12.90 -8.07 5.01
C ARG A 53 12.18 -7.37 3.85
N LEU A 54 11.45 -6.29 4.13
CA LEU A 54 10.74 -5.52 3.11
C LEU A 54 11.69 -4.85 2.11
N LYS A 55 12.89 -4.44 2.55
CA LYS A 55 13.92 -3.88 1.66
C LYS A 55 14.44 -4.87 0.61
N ARG A 56 14.31 -6.18 0.86
CA ARG A 56 14.68 -7.22 -0.12
C ARG A 56 13.67 -7.34 -1.26
N LEU A 57 12.50 -6.71 -1.15
CA LEU A 57 11.51 -6.68 -2.22
C LEU A 57 11.94 -5.66 -3.29
N THR A 58 12.38 -6.16 -4.44
CA THR A 58 12.76 -5.37 -5.61
C THR A 58 11.71 -5.48 -6.70
N PHE A 59 11.32 -4.35 -7.29
CA PHE A 59 10.51 -4.34 -8.52
C PHE A 59 11.45 -4.14 -9.70
N LYS A 60 11.35 -5.04 -10.69
CA LYS A 60 12.02 -4.86 -11.98
C LYS A 60 11.11 -3.97 -12.83
N LYS A 61 11.73 -2.99 -13.50
CA LYS A 61 11.06 -2.03 -14.37
C LYS A 61 10.94 -2.58 -15.77
#